data_AF-A0A377VB79-F1
#
_entry.id   AF-A0A377VB79-F1
#
_cell.length_a   1.000
_cell.length_b   1.000
_cell.length_c   1.000
_cell.angle_alpha   90.00
_cell.angle_beta   90.00
_cell.angle_gamma   90.00
#
_symmetry.space_group_name_H-M   'P 1'
#
loop_
_entity.id
_entity.type
_entity.pdbx_description
1 polymer ?
#
loop_
_entity_poly.entity_id
_entity_poly.type
_entity_poly.pdbx_seq_one_letter_code
_entity_poly.pdbx_strand_id
1 'polypeptide(L)'
;MLLHRAKDSGTYEMLMDLFRKSGVSAKVIMHITQPGVILDWLEDGLEAATLLPSSEVNAEKLPHCYVVDVFPSPQIFYPALVKLPSMPYLPALMDIIAGGYPFTAPRE
;
A
#
# COMPACT_ATOMS: atom_id res chain seq x y z
N MET A 1 -14.31 -4.88 -10.17
CA MET A 1 -13.16 -5.74 -10.56
C MET A 1 -11.92 -5.19 -9.86
N LEU A 2 -11.05 -6.00 -9.25
CA LEU A 2 -9.83 -5.50 -8.58
C LEU A 2 -8.56 -5.73 -9.41
N LEU A 3 -7.75 -4.68 -9.59
CA LEU A 3 -6.43 -4.70 -10.24
C LEU A 3 -5.32 -4.77 -9.17
N HIS A 4 -4.32 -5.62 -9.36
CA HIS A 4 -3.34 -6.00 -8.32
C HIS A 4 -1.89 -5.95 -8.83
N ARG A 5 -0.88 -5.78 -7.96
CA ARG A 5 0.55 -5.80 -8.31
C ARG A 5 1.22 -7.17 -8.25
N ALA A 6 1.78 -7.67 -9.36
CA ALA A 6 2.46 -8.97 -9.36
C ALA A 6 3.87 -8.92 -8.71
N LYS A 7 4.02 -9.27 -7.42
CA LYS A 7 5.23 -9.92 -6.85
C LYS A 7 5.07 -10.31 -5.37
N ASP A 8 5.29 -11.60 -5.07
CA ASP A 8 5.61 -12.32 -3.82
C ASP A 8 4.96 -11.93 -2.47
N SER A 9 4.82 -12.94 -1.58
CA SER A 9 4.08 -12.86 -0.30
C SER A 9 4.51 -11.69 0.59
N GLY A 10 3.64 -10.70 0.71
CA GLY A 10 3.84 -9.50 1.53
C GLY A 10 2.53 -8.79 1.82
N THR A 11 2.57 -7.46 1.94
CA THR A 11 1.46 -6.53 2.22
C THR A 11 0.11 -6.88 1.55
N TYR A 12 0.13 -7.41 0.33
CA TYR A 12 -1.08 -7.83 -0.38
C TYR A 12 -1.79 -9.04 0.23
N GLU A 13 -1.06 -10.09 0.63
CA GLU A 13 -1.66 -11.27 1.27
C GLU A 13 -2.31 -10.88 2.59
N MET A 14 -1.71 -9.93 3.32
CA MET A 14 -2.31 -9.37 4.52
C MET A 14 -3.61 -8.62 4.21
N LEU A 15 -3.67 -7.82 3.14
CA LEU A 15 -4.90 -7.15 2.70
C LEU A 15 -5.98 -8.15 2.23
N MET A 16 -5.62 -9.15 1.43
CA MET A 16 -6.56 -10.19 0.97
C MET A 16 -7.06 -11.06 2.12
N ASP A 17 -6.19 -11.38 3.08
CA ASP A 17 -6.58 -12.07 4.30
C ASP A 17 -7.54 -11.22 5.15
N LEU A 18 -7.40 -9.89 5.18
CA LEU A 18 -8.38 -8.99 5.78
C LEU A 18 -9.75 -9.08 5.08
N PHE A 19 -9.81 -9.02 3.73
CA PHE A 19 -11.08 -9.19 3.01
C PHE A 19 -11.73 -10.55 3.29
N ARG A 20 -10.91 -11.61 3.27
CA ARG A 20 -11.37 -12.97 3.54
C ARG A 20 -11.90 -13.11 4.97
N LYS A 21 -11.20 -12.54 5.96
CA LYS A 21 -11.63 -12.50 7.38
C LYS A 21 -12.95 -11.74 7.56
N SER A 22 -13.20 -10.73 6.73
CA SER A 22 -14.48 -10.00 6.68
C SER A 22 -15.57 -10.71 5.87
N GLY A 23 -15.33 -11.92 5.37
CA GLY A 23 -16.30 -12.72 4.63
C GLY A 23 -16.48 -12.32 3.16
N VAL A 24 -15.63 -11.42 2.63
CA VAL A 24 -15.71 -10.93 1.25
C VAL A 24 -14.64 -11.60 0.39
N SER A 25 -15.05 -12.24 -0.70
CA SER A 25 -14.14 -12.76 -1.72
C SER A 25 -13.97 -11.73 -2.84
N ALA A 26 -12.84 -11.03 -2.84
CA ALA A 26 -12.48 -10.10 -3.88
C ALA A 26 -12.23 -10.83 -5.21
N LYS A 27 -12.99 -10.49 -6.26
CA LYS A 27 -12.71 -10.99 -7.63
C LYS A 27 -11.55 -10.19 -8.22
N VAL A 28 -10.33 -10.69 -7.99
CA VAL A 28 -9.09 -10.14 -8.56
C VAL A 28 -8.92 -10.71 -9.96
N ILE A 29 -8.83 -9.83 -10.96
CA ILE A 29 -8.86 -10.23 -12.38
C ILE A 29 -7.52 -9.96 -13.08
N MET A 30 -6.66 -9.09 -12.53
CA MET A 30 -5.42 -8.72 -13.20
C MET A 30 -4.25 -8.46 -12.23
N HIS A 31 -3.08 -8.96 -12.61
CA HIS A 31 -1.81 -8.80 -11.89
C HIS A 31 -0.85 -7.91 -12.72
N ILE A 32 -0.76 -6.62 -12.40
CA ILE A 32 -0.01 -5.53 -13.06
C ILE A 32 1.13 -5.06 -12.16
N THR A 33 2.38 -5.30 -12.54
CA THR A 33 3.57 -5.06 -11.70
C THR A 33 3.88 -3.60 -11.33
N GLN A 34 3.28 -2.62 -12.02
CA GLN A 34 3.57 -1.19 -11.85
C GLN A 34 2.30 -0.39 -11.49
N PRO A 35 2.25 0.24 -10.30
CA PRO A 35 1.10 1.04 -9.86
C PRO A 35 0.68 2.15 -10.84
N GLY A 36 1.64 2.82 -11.49
CA GLY A 36 1.35 3.89 -12.45
C GLY A 36 0.45 3.42 -13.61
N VAL A 37 0.74 2.25 -14.18
CA VAL A 37 -0.06 1.67 -15.28
C VAL A 37 -1.48 1.34 -14.84
N ILE A 38 -1.67 0.95 -13.57
CA ILE A 38 -3.01 0.70 -13.02
C ILE A 38 -3.81 1.99 -12.99
N LEU A 39 -3.20 3.06 -12.49
CA LEU A 39 -3.84 4.37 -12.38
C LEU A 39 -4.17 4.95 -13.76
N ASP A 40 -3.24 4.84 -14.73
CA ASP A 40 -3.47 5.28 -16.11
C ASP A 40 -4.68 4.56 -16.73
N TRP A 41 -4.79 3.24 -16.56
CA TRP A 41 -5.93 2.49 -17.10
C TRP A 41 -7.26 2.81 -16.43
N LEU A 42 -7.27 3.03 -15.11
CA LEU A 42 -8.47 3.47 -14.40
C LEU A 42 -8.91 4.85 -14.90
N GLU A 43 -7.94 5.76 -15.08
CA GLU A 43 -8.18 7.12 -15.56
C GLU A 43 -8.64 7.17 -17.02
N ASP A 44 -8.18 6.22 -17.85
CA ASP A 44 -8.64 6.02 -19.24
C ASP A 44 -10.03 5.37 -19.33
N GLY A 45 -10.67 5.05 -18.20
CA GLY A 45 -12.05 4.59 -18.13
C GLY A 45 -12.24 3.08 -17.94
N LEU A 46 -11.21 2.35 -17.52
CA LEU A 46 -11.37 0.95 -17.12
C LEU A 46 -12.23 0.85 -15.85
N GLU A 47 -13.40 0.21 -15.95
CA GLU A 47 -14.30 0.00 -14.82
C GLU A 47 -13.75 -1.03 -13.82
N ALA A 48 -12.90 -0.57 -12.92
CA ALA A 48 -12.29 -1.37 -11.87
C ALA A 48 -12.01 -0.53 -10.62
N ALA A 49 -11.51 -1.21 -9.59
CA ALA A 49 -10.96 -0.61 -8.39
C ALA A 49 -9.58 -1.20 -8.14
N THR A 50 -8.76 -0.54 -7.35
CA THR A 50 -7.48 -1.06 -6.91
C THR A 50 -7.21 -0.62 -5.48
N LEU A 51 -6.37 -1.38 -4.78
CA LEU A 51 -5.87 -1.00 -3.46
C LEU A 51 -4.39 -0.73 -3.61
N LEU A 52 -4.00 0.50 -3.31
CA LEU A 52 -2.64 0.98 -3.40
C LEU A 52 -2.25 1.66 -2.08
N PRO A 53 -0.97 1.60 -1.68
CA PRO A 53 -0.47 2.46 -0.62
C PRO A 53 -0.74 3.94 -0.95
N SER A 54 -1.10 4.74 0.05
CA SER A 54 -1.36 6.18 -0.13
C SER A 54 -0.18 6.92 -0.74
N SER A 55 1.06 6.48 -0.48
CA SER A 55 2.28 7.03 -1.09
C SER A 55 2.37 6.85 -2.61
N GLU A 56 1.60 5.93 -3.20
CA GLU A 56 1.58 5.64 -4.63
C GLU A 56 0.40 6.32 -5.35
N VAL A 57 -0.48 7.02 -4.63
CA VAL A 57 -1.68 7.66 -5.17
C VAL A 57 -1.61 9.17 -5.00
N ASN A 58 -1.76 9.91 -6.10
CA ASN A 58 -1.99 11.35 -6.06
C ASN A 58 -3.37 11.66 -6.62
N ALA A 59 -4.33 11.92 -5.72
CA ALA A 59 -5.73 12.18 -6.08
C ALA A 59 -5.92 13.40 -7.00
N GLU A 60 -5.05 14.41 -6.90
CA GLU A 60 -5.12 15.61 -7.75
C GLU A 60 -4.89 15.29 -9.24
N LYS A 61 -4.26 14.15 -9.54
CA LYS A 61 -3.93 13.72 -10.91
C LYS A 61 -4.94 12.73 -11.49
N LEU A 62 -6.03 12.43 -10.79
CA LEU A 62 -6.99 11.39 -11.16
C LEU A 62 -8.43 11.95 -11.24
N PRO A 63 -8.73 12.88 -12.17
CA PRO A 63 -10.04 13.53 -12.26
C PRO A 63 -11.19 12.56 -12.63
N HIS A 64 -10.92 11.42 -13.27
CA HIS A 64 -11.94 10.44 -13.62
C HIS A 64 -12.07 9.30 -12.60
N CYS A 65 -11.25 9.29 -11.54
CA CYS A 65 -11.30 8.28 -10.50
C CYS A 65 -11.77 8.84 -9.15
N TYR A 66 -12.27 7.95 -8.30
CA TYR A 66 -12.54 8.25 -6.90
C TYR A 66 -11.51 7.56 -6.01
N VAL A 67 -10.80 8.36 -5.22
CA VAL A 67 -9.87 7.86 -4.20
C VAL A 67 -10.61 7.82 -2.86
N VAL A 68 -10.60 6.66 -2.20
CA VAL A 68 -11.28 6.44 -0.92
C VAL A 68 -10.27 5.87 0.06
N ASP A 69 -10.25 6.44 1.27
CA ASP A 69 -9.45 5.91 2.36
C ASP A 69 -10.05 4.61 2.91
N VAL A 70 -9.20 3.62 3.13
CA VAL A 70 -9.59 2.36 3.76
C VAL A 70 -9.51 2.50 5.28
N PHE A 71 -10.63 2.26 5.97
CA PHE A 71 -10.70 2.28 7.42
C PHE A 71 -11.09 0.90 8.00
N PRO A 72 -10.45 0.43 9.08
CA PRO A 72 -9.30 1.05 9.76
C PRO A 72 -8.04 0.98 8.90
N SER A 73 -7.24 2.06 8.88
CA SER A 73 -6.03 2.16 8.03
C SER A 73 -5.00 1.11 8.48
N PRO A 74 -4.77 0.03 7.70
CA PRO A 74 -3.93 -1.06 8.14
C PRO A 74 -2.46 -0.64 8.02
N GLN A 75 -1.71 -0.70 9.13
CA GLN A 75 -0.25 -0.54 9.09
C GLN A 75 0.38 -1.80 8.49
N ILE A 76 0.65 -1.73 7.20
CA ILE A 76 1.19 -2.81 6.38
C ILE A 76 2.70 -2.68 6.11
N PHE A 77 3.32 -1.56 6.48
CA PHE A 77 4.74 -1.30 6.29
C PHE A 77 5.47 -1.30 7.63
N TYR A 78 6.57 -2.05 7.71
CA TYR A 78 7.46 -2.12 8.87
C TYR A 78 8.90 -1.90 8.39
N PRO A 79 9.59 -0.83 8.83
CA PRO A 79 10.98 -0.63 8.46
C PRO A 79 11.82 -1.74 9.10
N ALA A 80 12.63 -2.42 8.27
CA ALA A 80 13.56 -3.45 8.72
C ALA A 80 15.00 -3.02 8.40
N LEU A 81 15.88 -3.16 9.37
CA LEU A 81 17.31 -2.89 9.21
C LEU A 81 18.09 -4.21 9.23
N VAL A 82 18.75 -4.52 8.12
CA VAL A 82 19.74 -5.61 8.10
C VAL A 82 21.08 -5.05 8.53
N LYS A 83 21.68 -5.65 9.56
CA LYS A 83 22.99 -5.24 10.09
C LYS A 83 23.92 -6.44 10.23
N LEU A 84 25.23 -6.18 10.14
CA LEU A 84 26.23 -7.17 10.54
C LEU A 84 26.12 -7.43 12.06
N PRO A 85 26.37 -8.65 12.55
CA PRO A 85 26.32 -8.94 13.99
C PRO A 85 27.24 -8.03 14.82
N SER A 86 28.38 -7.63 14.25
CA SER A 86 29.38 -6.75 14.86
C SER A 86 29.02 -5.26 14.79
N MET A 87 27.95 -4.89 14.08
CA MET A 87 27.57 -3.50 13.92
C MET A 87 26.99 -2.94 15.21
N PRO A 88 27.61 -1.90 15.80
CA PRO A 88 27.10 -1.28 17.02
C PRO A 88 25.76 -0.60 16.76
N TYR A 89 25.03 -0.33 17.83
CA TYR A 89 23.81 0.47 17.76
C TYR A 89 24.12 1.85 17.16
N LEU A 90 23.27 2.32 16.24
CA LEU A 90 23.39 3.62 15.58
C LEU A 90 22.26 4.55 16.05
N PRO A 91 22.49 5.39 17.09
CA PRO A 91 21.47 6.30 17.61
C PRO A 91 20.88 7.21 16.54
N ALA A 92 21.75 7.84 15.72
CA ALA A 92 21.31 8.76 14.68
C ALA A 92 20.38 8.11 13.62
N LEU A 93 20.59 6.83 13.30
CA LEU A 93 19.70 6.11 12.39
C LEU A 93 18.35 5.84 13.04
N MET A 94 18.33 5.53 14.33
CA MET A 94 17.10 5.33 15.07
C MET A 94 16.33 6.65 15.24
N ASP A 95 17.01 7.77 15.41
CA ASP A 95 16.40 9.10 15.46
C ASP A 95 15.70 9.43 14.12
N ILE A 96 16.32 9.11 12.99
CA ILE A 96 15.72 9.26 11.66
C ILE A 96 14.45 8.39 11.52
N ILE A 97 14.53 7.12 11.94
CA ILE A 97 13.38 6.20 11.89
C ILE A 97 12.25 6.70 12.78
N ALA A 98 12.55 7.12 14.01
CA ALA A 98 11.57 7.64 14.96
C ALA A 98 10.90 8.94 14.47
N GLY A 99 11.60 9.74 13.66
CA GLY A 99 11.03 10.93 13.03
C GLY A 99 10.00 10.64 11.93
N GLY A 100 10.04 9.44 11.32
CA GLY A 100 9.16 9.06 10.20
C GLY A 100 8.25 7.86 10.45
N TYR A 101 8.42 7.13 11.56
CA TYR A 101 7.70 5.90 11.89
C TYR A 101 7.44 5.79 13.41
N PRO A 102 6.26 5.31 13.86
CA PRO A 102 5.13 4.86 13.05
C PRO A 102 4.47 6.03 12.31
N PHE A 103 3.95 5.75 11.12
CA PHE A 103 3.16 6.74 10.39
C PHE A 103 1.93 7.08 11.24
N THR A 104 1.85 8.30 11.74
CA THR A 104 0.64 8.78 12.40
C THR A 104 -0.44 8.96 11.34
N ALA A 105 -1.67 8.52 11.62
CA ALA A 105 -2.79 8.78 10.73
C ALA A 105 -2.89 10.29 10.43
N PRO A 106 -3.28 10.70 9.20
CA PRO A 106 -3.59 12.09 8.92
C PRO A 106 -4.57 12.60 9.99
N ARG A 107 -4.29 13.76 10.58
CA ARG A 107 -5.27 14.45 11.43
C ARG A 107 -6.37 14.97 10.50
N GLU A 108 -7.62 14.61 10.81
CA GLU A 108 -8.84 15.10 10.16
C GLU A 108 -8.90 16.64 10.13
#